data_AF-A0A2U9IWL7-F1
#
_entry.id   AF-A0A2U9IWL7-F1
#
_cell.length_a   1.000
_cell.length_b   1.000
_cell.length_c   1.000
_cell.angle_alpha   90.00
_cell.angle_beta   90.00
_cell.angle_gamma   90.00
#
_symmetry.space_group_name_H-M   'P 1'
#
loop_
_entity.id
_entity.type
_entity.pdbx_description
1 polymer ?
#
loop_
_entity_poly.entity_id
_entity_poly.type
_entity_poly.pdbx_seq_one_letter_code
_entity_poly.pdbx_strand_id
1 'polypeptide(L)'
;MGGVSVVVWRVVLGGVSVVVWRVVLGGVSVVVWRVVLGGVSVVVWRVVLGGVSVVVWRVVLGGVSIVRVISMMVISVVGSIIVS
;
A
#
# COMPACT_ATOMS: atom_id res chain seq x y z
N MET A 1 -15.08 0.61 19.87
CA MET A 1 -14.48 1.88 19.43
C MET A 1 -13.37 1.56 18.44
N GLY A 2 -13.67 1.48 17.15
CA GLY A 2 -12.64 1.26 16.13
C GLY A 2 -11.93 2.59 15.86
N GLY A 3 -10.76 2.79 16.45
CA GLY A 3 -9.94 3.98 16.19
C GLY A 3 -9.41 3.98 14.76
N VAL A 4 -9.39 5.14 14.12
CA VAL A 4 -8.69 5.35 12.85
C VAL A 4 -7.31 5.90 13.18
N SER A 5 -6.25 5.26 12.67
CA SER A 5 -4.90 5.83 12.73
C SER A 5 -4.46 6.19 11.32
N VAL A 6 -4.00 7.43 11.14
CA VAL A 6 -3.51 7.98 9.89
C VAL A 6 -2.11 8.54 10.11
N VAL A 7 -1.16 8.11 9.29
CA VAL A 7 0.20 8.65 9.28
C VAL A 7 0.56 9.11 7.87
N VAL A 8 1.03 10.35 7.75
CA VAL A 8 1.45 10.96 6.49
C VAL A 8 2.88 11.44 6.62
N TRP A 9 3.73 11.06 5.67
CA TRP A 9 5.07 11.61 5.52
C TRP A 9 5.26 12.11 4.11
N ARG A 10 5.91 13.27 3.98
CA ARG A 10 6.25 13.86 2.68
C ARG A 10 7.67 14.40 2.74
N VAL A 11 8.47 14.06 1.73
CA VAL A 11 9.83 14.58 1.52
C VAL A 11 9.93 15.11 0.11
N VAL A 12 10.53 16.28 -0.06
CA VAL A 12 10.80 16.87 -1.37
C VAL A 12 12.27 17.30 -1.41
N LEU A 13 13.03 16.82 -2.38
CA LEU A 13 14.44 17.13 -2.53
C LEU A 13 14.85 17.08 -4.01
N GLY A 14 15.46 18.16 -4.51
CA GLY A 14 16.10 18.17 -5.84
C GLY A 14 15.24 17.66 -7.01
N GLY A 15 13.97 18.06 -7.10
CA GLY A 15 13.06 17.61 -8.17
C GLY A 15 12.42 16.23 -7.93
N VAL A 16 12.67 15.63 -6.76
CA VAL A 16 12.06 14.38 -6.30
C VAL A 16 11.03 14.67 -5.21
N SER A 17 9.85 14.07 -5.29
CA SER A 17 8.84 14.11 -4.21
C SER A 17 8.46 12.69 -3.80
N VAL A 18 8.62 12.38 -2.52
CA VAL A 18 8.17 11.12 -1.90
C VAL A 18 7.02 11.41 -0.94
N VAL A 19 5.95 10.63 -1.05
CA VAL A 19 4.81 10.66 -0.11
C VAL A 19 4.54 9.25 0.37
N VAL A 20 4.43 9.10 1.68
CA VAL A 20 4.05 7.86 2.33
C VAL A 20 2.78 8.11 3.14
N TRP A 21 1.80 7.24 2.96
CA TRP A 21 0.57 7.28 3.71
C TRP A 21 0.24 5.92 4.26
N ARG A 22 -0.14 5.84 5.53
CA ARG A 22 -0.63 4.62 6.16
C ARG A 22 -1.95 4.91 6.85
N VAL A 23 -2.93 4.04 6.62
CA VAL A 23 -4.20 4.04 7.34
C VAL A 23 -4.50 2.67 7.90
N VAL A 24 -4.93 2.64 9.16
CA VAL A 24 -5.41 1.44 9.83
C VAL A 24 -6.81 1.69 10.38
N LEU A 25 -7.76 0.83 10.01
CA LEU A 25 -9.16 0.88 10.43
C LEU A 25 -9.71 -0.54 10.55
N GLY A 26 -10.12 -0.95 11.76
CA GLY A 26 -11.00 -2.13 11.94
C GLY A 26 -10.64 -3.38 11.12
N GLY A 27 -9.39 -3.86 11.18
CA GLY A 27 -8.93 -5.03 10.43
C GLY A 27 -8.47 -4.75 8.99
N VAL A 28 -8.48 -3.48 8.58
CA VAL A 28 -7.96 -2.99 7.30
C VAL A 28 -6.69 -2.18 7.53
N SER A 29 -5.65 -2.47 6.74
CA SER A 29 -4.42 -1.67 6.69
C SER A 29 -4.09 -1.30 5.24
N VAL A 30 -3.98 -0.01 4.97
CA VAL A 30 -3.57 0.52 3.67
C VAL A 30 -2.25 1.26 3.83
N VAL A 31 -1.29 0.97 2.96
CA VAL A 31 -0.03 1.70 2.86
C VAL A 31 0.17 2.13 1.42
N VAL A 32 0.38 3.42 1.19
CA VAL A 32 0.66 4.00 -0.12
C VAL A 32 2.02 4.67 -0.08
N TRP A 33 2.86 4.37 -1.05
CA TRP A 33 4.11 5.06 -1.33
C TRP A 33 4.04 5.66 -2.72
N ARG A 34 4.33 6.94 -2.84
CA ARG A 34 4.41 7.64 -4.12
C ARG A 34 5.77 8.29 -4.22
N VAL A 35 6.43 8.14 -5.36
CA VAL A 35 7.67 8.82 -5.72
C VAL A 35 7.45 9.52 -7.06
N VAL A 36 7.82 10.78 -7.17
CA VAL A 36 7.77 11.56 -8.41
C VAL A 36 9.16 12.09 -8.69
N LEU A 37 9.68 11.89 -9.90
CA LEU A 37 11.00 12.33 -10.32
C LEU A 37 10.98 12.67 -11.82
N GLY A 38 11.23 13.92 -12.18
CA GLY A 38 11.51 14.32 -13.58
C GLY A 38 10.53 13.80 -14.64
N GLY A 39 9.21 13.80 -14.36
CA GLY A 39 8.18 13.30 -15.29
C GLY A 39 7.83 11.82 -15.15
N VAL A 40 8.51 11.09 -14.27
CA VAL A 40 8.13 9.75 -13.80
C VAL A 40 7.35 9.86 -12.49
N SER A 41 6.27 9.10 -12.36
CA SER A 41 5.54 8.90 -11.11
C SER A 41 5.40 7.42 -10.83
N VAL A 42 5.92 6.96 -9.69
CA VAL A 42 5.80 5.59 -9.20
C VAL A 42 4.86 5.61 -8.00
N VAL A 43 3.88 4.71 -7.99
CA VAL A 43 3.00 4.50 -6.85
C VAL A 43 2.96 3.02 -6.49
N VAL A 44 3.20 2.73 -5.22
CA VAL A 44 3.04 1.40 -4.65
C VAL A 44 1.95 1.49 -3.62
N TRP A 45 0.95 0.61 -3.70
CA TRP A 45 -0.03 0.49 -2.63
C TRP A 45 -0.18 -0.96 -2.18
N ARG A 46 -0.23 -1.12 -0.87
CA ARG A 46 -0.51 -2.38 -0.18
C ARG A 46 -1.82 -2.22 0.57
N VAL A 47 -2.73 -3.17 0.38
CA VAL A 47 -4.00 -3.26 1.12
C VAL A 47 -4.04 -4.61 1.82
N VAL A 48 -4.39 -4.60 3.09
CA VAL A 48 -4.67 -5.80 3.89
C VAL A 48 -6.09 -5.67 4.41
N LEU A 49 -6.94 -6.65 4.16
CA LEU A 49 -8.36 -6.62 4.54
C LEU A 49 -8.85 -8.04 4.80
N GLY A 50 -9.28 -8.33 6.04
CA GLY A 50 -9.97 -9.59 6.36
C GLY A 50 -9.22 -10.87 5.96
N GLY A 51 -7.88 -10.89 6.14
CA GLY A 51 -7.04 -12.01 5.75
C GLY A 51 -6.52 -11.95 4.31
N VAL A 52 -6.97 -11.03 3.46
CA VAL A 52 -6.39 -10.84 2.12
C VAL A 52 -5.32 -9.75 2.18
N SER A 53 -4.17 -9.97 1.55
CA SER A 53 -3.17 -8.93 1.32
C SER A 53 -2.87 -8.79 -0.17
N VAL A 54 -2.84 -7.56 -0.66
CA VAL A 54 -2.59 -7.23 -2.07
C VAL A 54 -1.53 -6.14 -2.13
N VAL A 55 -0.54 -6.32 -3.01
CA VAL A 55 0.47 -5.31 -3.36
C VAL A 55 0.37 -5.02 -4.84
N VAL A 56 0.21 -3.75 -5.17
CA VAL A 56 0.14 -3.26 -6.54
C VAL A 56 1.15 -2.14 -6.72
N TRP A 57 1.71 -2.11 -7.91
CA TRP A 57 2.68 -1.13 -8.35
C TRP A 57 2.18 -0.49 -9.64
N ARG A 58 2.32 0.83 -9.71
CA ARG A 58 1.95 1.64 -10.86
C ARG A 58 3.11 2.56 -11.19
N VAL A 59 3.42 2.67 -12.48
CA VAL A 59 4.36 3.67 -12.99
C VAL A 59 3.71 4.45 -14.11
N VAL A 60 3.95 5.76 -14.10
CA VAL A 60 3.58 6.68 -15.15
C VAL A 60 4.84 7.36 -15.65
N LEU A 61 5.08 7.34 -16.95
CA LEU A 61 6.19 8.03 -17.62
C LEU A 61 5.69 8.57 -18.96
N GLY A 62 5.84 9.88 -19.18
CA GLY A 62 5.57 10.48 -20.50
C GLY A 62 4.16 10.22 -21.05
N GLY A 63 3.14 10.14 -20.20
CA GLY A 63 1.75 9.85 -20.60
C GLY A 63 1.40 8.36 -20.69
N VAL A 64 2.38 7.45 -20.59
CA VAL A 64 2.14 6.00 -20.52
C VAL A 64 1.98 5.58 -19.06
N SER A 65 0.96 4.77 -18.77
CA SER A 65 0.73 4.21 -17.43
C SER A 65 0.75 2.69 -17.45
N ILE A 66 1.57 2.11 -16.57
CA ILE A 66 1.69 0.66 -16.36
C ILE A 66 1.20 0.36 -14.95
N VAL A 67 0.32 -0.64 -14.82
CA VAL A 67 -0.18 -1.12 -13.53
C VAL A 67 0.07 -2.62 -13.44
N ARG A 68 0.62 -3.06 -12.31
CA ARG A 68 0.90 -4.46 -12.06
C ARG A 68 0.52 -4.83 -10.63
N VAL A 69 -0.28 -5.89 -10.49
CA VAL A 69 -0.43 -6.60 -9.21
C VAL A 69 0.86 -7.38 -9.01
N ILE A 70 1.61 -7.05 -7.96
CA ILE A 70 2.88 -7.72 -7.64
C ILE A 70 2.59 -9.01 -6.87
N SER A 71 1.68 -8.94 -5.91
CA SER A 71 1.37 -10.07 -5.05
C SER A 71 -0.06 -9.97 -4.54
N MET A 72 -0.71 -11.11 -4.47
CA MET A 72 -1.99 -11.29 -3.80
C MET A 72 -1.89 -12.56 -2.97
N MET A 73 -2.17 -12.46 -1.69
CA MET A 73 -2.11 -13.58 -0.74
C MET A 73 -3.41 -13.64 0.05
N VAL A 74 -3.99 -14.84 0.14
CA VAL A 74 -5.10 -15.14 1.04
C VAL A 74 -4.51 -15.80 2.28
N ILE A 75 -4.56 -15.08 3.39
CA ILE A 75 -4.20 -15.56 4.73
C ILE A 75 -5.44 -16.26 5.27
N SER A 76 -5.52 -17.58 5.06
CA SER A 76 -6.49 -18.38 5.80
C SER A 76 -6.00 -18.49 7.25
N VAL A 77 -6.85 -18.11 8.20
CA VAL A 77 -6.67 -18.57 9.58
C VAL A 77 -7.04 -20.05 9.55
N VAL A 78 -6.06 -20.92 9.30
CA VAL A 78 -6.25 -22.35 9.54
C VAL A 78 -6.53 -22.46 11.03
N GLY A 79 -7.75 -22.85 11.37
CA GLY A 79 -8.25 -22.87 12.73
C GLY A 79 -7.25 -23.57 13.65
N SER A 80 -6.93 -22.92 14.75
CA SER A 80 -6.32 -23.54 15.91
C SER A 80 -7.24 -24.66 16.41
N ILE A 81 -7.09 -25.87 15.85
CA ILE A 81 -7.49 -27.09 16.56
C ILE A 81 -6.29 -27.43 17.45
N ILE A 82 -6.15 -26.68 18.54
CA ILE A 82 -5.48 -27.21 19.71
C ILE A 82 -6.61 -27.86 20.49
N VAL A 83 -6.71 -29.18 20.32
CA VAL A 83 -7.53 -30.07 21.15
C VAL A 83 -7.22 -29.78 22.61
N SER A 84 -8.23 -29.42 23.39
CA SER A 84 -8.22 -29.40 24.86
C SER A 84 -9.25 -30.37 25.37
#